data_AF-V4XR51-F1
#
_entry.id   AF-V4XR51-F1
#
_cell.length_a   1.000
_cell.length_b   1.000
_cell.length_c   1.000
_cell.angle_alpha   90.00
_cell.angle_beta   90.00
_cell.angle_gamma   90.00
#
_symmetry.space_group_name_H-M   'P 1'
#
loop_
_entity.id
_entity.type
_entity.pdbx_description
1 polymer ?
#
loop_
_entity_poly.entity_id
_entity_poly.type
_entity_poly.pdbx_seq_one_letter_code
_entity_poly.pdbx_strand_id
1 'polypeptide(L)'
;MQSMSYEEGDDVVLSDEHSEFDGDTGTITQKMETMFGDATYTVNFEDGQEVGVAADQLDTAEDDSESQDEELATGEAPEAENSE
;
A
#
# COMPACT_ATOMS: atom_id res chain seq x y z
N MET A 1 11.63 -2.05 3.03
CA MET A 1 10.23 -2.19 2.57
C MET A 1 9.73 -0.78 2.36
N GLN A 2 9.61 -0.33 1.11
CA GLN A 2 9.02 0.99 0.85
C GLN A 2 7.61 0.96 1.43
N SER A 3 7.37 1.72 2.49
CA SER A 3 6.04 2.06 2.96
C SER A 3 5.39 2.86 1.84
N MET A 4 4.57 2.21 0.99
CA MET A 4 3.70 2.93 0.07
C MET A 4 2.80 3.82 0.90
N SER A 5 3.15 5.10 0.95
CA SER A 5 2.39 6.12 1.65
C SER A 5 1.96 7.13 0.61
N TYR A 6 0.66 7.23 0.39
CA TYR A 6 0.09 8.17 -0.57
C TYR A 6 0.22 9.62 -0.08
N GLU A 7 0.12 10.56 -1.02
CA GLU A 7 0.18 12.00 -0.78
C GLU A 7 -1.08 12.68 -1.32
N GLU A 8 -1.37 13.90 -0.86
CA GLU A 8 -2.48 14.69 -1.42
C GLU A 8 -2.24 14.97 -2.91
N GLY A 9 -3.21 14.59 -3.74
CA GLY A 9 -3.15 14.69 -5.20
C GLY A 9 -2.79 13.39 -5.91
N ASP A 10 -2.49 12.31 -5.18
CA ASP A 10 -2.20 11.00 -5.77
C ASP A 10 -3.49 10.29 -6.22
N ASP A 11 -3.44 9.65 -7.39
CA ASP A 11 -4.57 8.89 -7.94
C ASP A 11 -4.46 7.42 -7.52
N VAL A 12 -5.52 6.92 -6.89
CA VAL A 12 -5.57 5.60 -6.27
C VAL A 12 -6.86 4.87 -6.62
N VAL A 13 -6.79 3.55 -6.70
CA VAL A 13 -7.94 2.65 -6.82
C VAL A 13 -8.31 2.17 -5.43
N LEU A 14 -9.57 2.35 -5.03
CA LEU A 14 -10.08 1.82 -3.77
C LEU A 14 -10.41 0.33 -3.94
N SER A 15 -9.86 -0.51 -3.06
CA SER A 15 -10.17 -1.92 -2.94
C SER A 15 -10.79 -2.18 -1.57
N ASP A 16 -12.11 -2.02 -1.47
CA ASP A 16 -12.88 -2.26 -0.25
C ASP A 16 -14.27 -2.80 -0.60
N GLU A 17 -14.49 -4.10 -0.35
CA GLU A 17 -15.76 -4.79 -0.61
C GLU A 17 -16.97 -4.23 0.16
N HIS A 18 -16.74 -3.40 1.17
CA HIS A 18 -17.78 -2.72 1.93
C HIS A 18 -18.08 -1.30 1.43
N SER A 19 -17.24 -0.76 0.54
CA SER A 19 -17.41 0.58 -0.02
C SER A 19 -18.25 0.57 -1.28
N GLU A 20 -18.93 1.69 -1.55
CA GLU A 20 -19.69 1.90 -2.78
C GLU A 20 -18.78 2.25 -3.97
N PHE A 21 -17.52 2.58 -3.70
CA PHE A 21 -16.50 2.99 -4.68
C PHE A 21 -15.43 1.88 -4.89
N ASP A 22 -15.75 0.62 -4.57
CA ASP A 22 -14.86 -0.52 -4.80
C ASP A 22 -14.51 -0.67 -6.28
N GLY A 23 -13.22 -0.65 -6.57
CA GLY A 23 -12.65 -0.70 -7.92
C GLY A 23 -12.67 0.64 -8.67
N ASP A 24 -13.20 1.72 -8.07
CA ASP A 24 -13.15 3.05 -8.68
C ASP A 24 -11.83 3.77 -8.38
N THR A 25 -11.42 4.60 -9.33
CA THR A 25 -10.26 5.49 -9.16
C THR A 25 -10.69 6.81 -8.56
N GLY A 26 -10.02 7.24 -7.50
CA GLY A 26 -10.20 8.55 -6.89
C GLY A 26 -8.88 9.20 -6.53
N THR A 27 -8.93 10.46 -6.12
CA THR A 27 -7.74 11.24 -5.79
C THR A 27 -7.65 11.48 -4.30
N ILE A 28 -6.47 11.26 -3.71
CA ILE A 28 -6.22 11.55 -2.30
C ILE A 28 -6.34 13.06 -2.07
N THR A 29 -7.20 13.47 -1.15
CA THR A 29 -7.38 14.88 -0.78
C THR A 29 -6.97 15.19 0.64
N GLN A 30 -6.69 14.16 1.46
CA GLN A 30 -6.21 14.34 2.81
C GLN A 30 -5.47 13.08 3.29
N LYS A 31 -4.39 13.29 4.05
CA LYS A 31 -3.66 12.24 4.78
C LYS A 31 -3.73 12.52 6.28
N MET A 32 -4.24 11.56 7.04
CA MET A 32 -4.24 11.58 8.50
C MET A 32 -3.31 10.48 9.03
N GLU A 33 -2.13 10.88 9.50
CA GLU A 33 -1.19 9.98 10.15
C GLU A 33 -1.48 9.91 11.65
N THR A 34 -1.64 8.69 12.17
CA THR A 34 -1.76 8.47 13.61
C THR A 34 -0.37 8.41 14.24
N MET A 35 -0.26 8.74 15.53
CA MET A 35 1.01 8.67 16.28
C MET A 35 1.59 7.25 16.38
N PHE A 36 0.87 6.23 15.90
CA PHE A 36 1.25 4.83 15.92
C PHE A 36 1.83 4.34 14.58
N GLY A 37 1.79 5.19 13.54
CA GLY A 37 2.29 4.86 12.20
C GLY A 37 1.22 4.39 11.23
N ASP A 38 -0.02 4.19 11.69
CA ASP A 38 -1.16 3.92 10.80
C ASP A 38 -1.60 5.23 10.15
N ALA A 39 -1.45 5.33 8.82
CA ALA A 39 -1.95 6.44 8.04
C ALA A 39 -3.31 6.07 7.43
N THR A 40 -4.25 7.00 7.54
CA THR A 40 -5.57 6.92 6.91
C THR A 40 -5.72 8.06 5.92
N TYR A 41 -6.51 7.85 4.88
CA TYR A 41 -6.62 8.73 3.74
C TYR A 41 -8.07 9.10 3.46
N THR A 42 -8.25 10.26 2.84
CA THR A 42 -9.53 10.68 2.27
C THR A 42 -9.40 10.68 0.76
N VAL A 43 -10.17 9.83 0.09
CA VAL A 43 -10.19 9.71 -1.37
C VAL A 43 -11.44 10.41 -1.91
N ASN A 44 -11.26 11.29 -2.89
CA ASN A 44 -12.35 11.97 -3.55
C ASN A 44 -12.61 11.36 -4.93
N PHE A 45 -13.86 11.00 -5.19
CA PHE A 45 -14.36 10.43 -6.44
C PHE A 45 -15.26 11.45 -7.16
N GLU A 46 -15.73 11.12 -8.37
CA GLU A 46 -16.66 11.98 -9.12
C GLU A 46 -18.03 12.12 -8.42
N ASP A 47 -18.52 11.03 -7.81
CA ASP A 47 -19.84 10.97 -7.16
C ASP A 47 -19.79 11.17 -5.63
N GLY A 48 -18.61 11.37 -5.03
CA GLY A 48 -18.50 11.51 -3.57
C GLY A 48 -17.07 11.49 -3.04
N GLN A 49 -16.92 11.23 -1.74
CA GLN A 49 -15.63 11.02 -1.09
C GLN A 49 -15.73 9.92 -0.04
N GLU A 50 -14.65 9.17 0.15
CA GLU A 50 -14.45 8.20 1.23
C GLU A 50 -13.43 8.73 2.22
N VAL A 51 -13.70 8.53 3.52
CA VAL A 51 -12.84 9.02 4.61
C VAL A 51 -12.38 7.87 5.48
N GLY A 52 -11.12 7.90 5.90
CA GLY A 52 -10.58 6.88 6.79
C GLY A 52 -10.13 5.61 6.07
N VAL A 53 -9.85 5.71 4.77
CA VAL A 53 -9.34 4.59 3.98
C VAL A 53 -7.92 4.25 4.41
N ALA A 54 -7.64 2.99 4.67
CA ALA A 54 -6.29 2.56 5.03
C ALA A 54 -5.40 2.40 3.79
N ALA A 55 -4.08 2.53 3.95
CA ALA A 55 -3.14 2.41 2.84
C ALA A 55 -3.20 1.02 2.16
N ASP A 56 -3.54 -0.03 2.91
CA ASP A 56 -3.67 -1.40 2.41
C ASP A 56 -4.92 -1.64 1.55
N GLN A 57 -5.88 -0.73 1.61
CA GLN A 57 -7.10 -0.76 0.79
C GLN A 57 -6.96 0.08 -0.48
N LEU A 58 -5.79 0.69 -0.71
CA LEU A 58 -5.53 1.54 -1.86
C LEU A 58 -4.51 0.87 -2.75
N ASP A 59 -4.72 1.01 -4.06
CA ASP A 59 -3.78 0.61 -5.08
C ASP A 59 -3.40 1.84 -5.92
N THR A 60 -2.14 1.94 -6.35
CA THR A 60 -1.70 3.09 -7.17
C THR A 60 -2.35 3.00 -8.54
N ALA A 61 -2.98 4.09 -9.01
CA ALA A 61 -3.67 4.08 -10.31
C ALA A 61 -2.72 4.06 -11.52
N GLU A 62 -1.43 4.35 -11.32
CA GLU A 62 -0.38 4.09 -12.32
C GLU A 62 -0.12 2.57 -12.38
N ASP A 63 -0.74 1.93 -13.37
CA ASP A 63 -0.47 0.56 -13.81
C ASP A 63 1.04 0.37 -14.02
N ASP A 64 1.71 -0.32 -13.07
CA ASP A 64 2.94 -1.11 -13.19
C ASP A 64 4.07 -0.79 -12.17
N SER A 65 4.64 -1.88 -11.62
CA SER A 65 5.93 -2.01 -10.89
C SER A 65 5.91 -1.61 -9.39
N GLU A 66 5.96 -2.50 -8.38
CA GLU A 66 6.71 -3.76 -8.28
C GLU A 66 6.11 -4.70 -7.21
N SER A 67 5.55 -5.82 -7.66
CA SER A 67 5.56 -7.04 -6.85
C SER A 67 7.01 -7.56 -6.79
N GLN A 68 7.75 -7.19 -5.74
CA GLN A 68 8.94 -7.96 -5.35
C GLN A 68 8.80 -8.35 -3.88
N ASP A 69 7.99 -9.40 -3.70
CA ASP A 69 8.22 -10.41 -2.67
C ASP A 69 9.63 -10.98 -2.90
N GLU A 70 10.66 -10.33 -2.33
CA GLU A 70 11.96 -10.96 -2.20
C GLU A 70 11.83 -12.04 -1.12
N GLU A 71 11.43 -13.24 -1.58
CA GLU A 71 11.46 -14.49 -0.84
C GLU A 71 12.73 -14.60 0.01
N LEU A 72 12.52 -14.71 1.31
CA LEU A 72 13.50 -15.12 2.31
C LEU A 72 14.03 -16.53 1.98
N ALA A 73 15.06 -16.63 1.14
CA ALA A 73 15.90 -17.82 1.09
C ALA A 73 17.00 -17.68 2.16
N THR A 74 16.66 -18.12 3.37
CA THR A 74 17.58 -18.40 4.46
C THR A 74 18.73 -19.28 3.96
N GLY A 75 19.92 -18.68 3.78
CA GLY A 75 21.16 -19.42 3.64
C GLY A 75 21.57 -20.01 4.98
N GLU A 76 20.90 -21.08 5.40
CA GLU A 76 21.33 -21.93 6.50
C GLU A 76 22.68 -22.56 6.11
N ALA A 77 23.70 -22.31 6.93
CA ALA A 77 25.04 -22.85 6.73
C ALA A 77 25.04 -24.37 6.91
N PRO A 78 25.84 -25.11 6.12
CA PRO A 78 26.54 -26.25 6.66
C PRO A 78 27.99 -25.85 6.93
N GLU A 79 28.36 -25.95 8.20
CA GLU A 79 29.73 -26.02 8.66
C GLU A 79 30.44 -27.16 7.90
N ALA A 80 31.42 -26.82 7.07
CA ALA A 80 32.31 -27.80 6.47
C ALA A 80 33.64 -27.80 7.25
N GLU A 81 33.70 -28.79 8.11
CA GLU A 81 34.84 -29.33 8.84
C GLU A 81 36.08 -29.55 7.94
N ASN A 82 37.25 -29.09 8.43
CA ASN A 82 38.59 -29.70 8.31
C ASN A 82 39.33 -29.83 6.94
N SER A 83 40.67 -29.83 7.07
CA SER A 83 41.77 -30.06 6.10
C SER A 83 42.25 -28.81 5.34
N GLU A 84 43.52 -28.38 5.40
CA GLU A 84 44.80 -29.01 5.75
C GLU A 84 45.88 -27.94 6.05
#